data_AF-A0A8K0M359-F1
#
_entry.id   AF-A0A8K0M359-F1
#
_cell.length_a   1.000
_cell.length_b   1.000
_cell.length_c   1.000
_cell.angle_alpha   90.00
_cell.angle_beta   90.00
_cell.angle_gamma   90.00
#
_symmetry.space_group_name_H-M   'P 1'
#
loop_
_entity.id
_entity.type
_entity.pdbx_description
1 polymer ?
#
loop_
_entity_poly.entity_id
_entity_poly.type
_entity_poly.pdbx_seq_one_letter_code
_entity_poly.pdbx_strand_id
1 'polypeptide(L)'
;MSADNSSASILQLTIGSSVFTASVLDNPTVSAFISLLPLNLRMSDLNGNEKYADLSTSLPTAPTDPGSIRAGDLMLYNSRTLVLWYENYSTTYTYTRIGTIEDVGSLAAAVGGGQINVGFATDGGSEASPTVTGAITSAPPSNNQASRVGVSSYSRKVLWLTSFLALLYAISH
;
A
#
# COMPACT_ATOMS: atom_id res chain seq x y z
N MET A 1 25.21 14.55 -23.90
CA MET A 1 23.75 14.67 -23.69
C MET A 1 23.32 13.38 -23.02
N SER A 2 23.36 13.34 -21.70
CA SER A 2 22.87 12.18 -20.96
C SER A 2 21.36 12.35 -20.86
N ALA A 3 20.60 11.47 -21.50
CA ALA A 3 19.19 11.34 -21.22
C ALA A 3 19.08 10.84 -19.77
N ASP A 4 18.65 11.73 -18.90
CA ASP A 4 18.15 11.38 -17.58
C ASP A 4 16.89 10.54 -17.81
N ASN A 5 17.06 9.23 -17.94
CA ASN A 5 15.98 8.26 -17.78
C ASN A 5 15.69 8.19 -16.27
N SER A 6 15.09 9.25 -15.75
CA SER A 6 14.30 9.20 -14.55
C SER A 6 13.11 8.30 -14.87
N SER A 7 13.31 6.99 -14.72
CA SER A 7 12.25 5.99 -14.79
C SER A 7 11.21 6.39 -13.74
N ALA A 8 10.17 7.11 -14.18
CA ALA A 8 9.05 7.48 -13.34
C ALA A 8 8.51 6.18 -12.75
N SER A 9 8.73 5.98 -11.46
CA SER A 9 8.33 4.76 -10.78
C SER A 9 6.80 4.78 -10.70
N ILE A 10 6.16 3.98 -11.56
CA ILE A 10 4.71 3.86 -11.61
C ILE A 10 4.26 3.12 -10.34
N LEU A 11 3.30 3.67 -9.59
CA LEU A 11 2.74 2.99 -8.42
C LEU A 11 1.61 2.06 -8.86
N GLN A 12 1.68 0.80 -8.43
CA GLN A 12 0.65 -0.21 -8.68
C GLN A 12 -0.04 -0.62 -7.38
N LEU A 13 -1.35 -0.81 -7.45
CA LEU A 13 -2.18 -1.34 -6.38
C LEU A 13 -2.78 -2.67 -6.83
N THR A 14 -2.55 -3.73 -6.05
CA THR A 14 -3.16 -5.04 -6.26
C THR A 14 -4.29 -5.25 -5.27
N ILE A 15 -5.50 -5.45 -5.79
CA ILE A 15 -6.73 -5.66 -5.01
C ILE A 15 -7.40 -6.93 -5.54
N GLY A 16 -7.31 -8.02 -4.78
CA GLY A 16 -7.74 -9.34 -5.26
C GLY A 16 -6.93 -9.77 -6.49
N SER A 17 -7.62 -9.97 -7.62
CA SER A 17 -7.01 -10.27 -8.92
C SER A 17 -6.81 -9.04 -9.82
N SER A 18 -7.24 -7.86 -9.37
CA SER A 18 -7.18 -6.62 -10.14
C SER A 18 -5.91 -5.84 -9.81
N VAL A 19 -5.30 -5.25 -10.84
CA VAL A 19 -4.15 -4.35 -10.70
C VAL A 19 -4.55 -2.98 -11.21
N PHE A 20 -4.32 -1.95 -10.40
CA PHE A 20 -4.60 -0.55 -10.71
C PHE A 20 -3.30 0.24 -10.75
N THR A 21 -3.20 1.14 -11.71
CA THR A 21 -2.09 2.09 -11.81
C THR A 21 -2.47 3.39 -11.12
N ALA A 22 -1.53 3.96 -10.37
CA ALA A 22 -1.64 5.27 -9.75
C ALA A 22 -0.54 6.20 -10.26
N SER A 23 -0.97 7.40 -10.66
CA SER A 23 -0.07 8.54 -10.81
C SER A 23 0.32 9.06 -9.43
N VAL A 24 1.59 9.38 -9.21
CA VAL A 24 2.10 9.89 -7.94
C VAL A 24 2.65 11.31 -8.09
N LEU A 25 2.59 12.08 -7.01
CA LEU A 25 3.15 13.43 -6.96
C LEU A 25 4.64 13.40 -6.62
N ASP A 26 5.39 14.40 -7.07
CA ASP A 26 6.78 14.60 -6.63
C ASP A 26 6.79 15.40 -5.32
N ASN A 27 6.81 14.67 -4.19
CA ASN A 27 6.91 15.28 -2.86
C ASN A 27 7.58 14.34 -1.83
N PRO A 28 8.07 14.87 -0.69
CA PRO A 28 8.78 14.06 0.32
C PRO A 28 7.94 12.92 0.92
N THR A 29 6.62 13.09 0.99
CA THR A 29 5.68 12.06 1.49
C THR A 29 5.65 10.87 0.56
N VAL A 30 5.57 11.12 -0.76
CA VAL A 30 5.57 10.08 -1.79
C VAL A 30 6.91 9.35 -1.81
N SER A 31 8.04 10.06 -1.75
CA SER A 31 9.37 9.41 -1.69
C SER A 31 9.50 8.50 -0.47
N ALA A 32 9.02 8.95 0.70
CA ALA A 32 9.01 8.16 1.91
C ALA A 32 8.04 6.96 1.81
N PHE A 33 6.87 7.13 1.19
CA PHE A 33 5.91 6.04 0.95
C PHE A 33 6.47 4.99 -0.01
N ILE A 34 7.06 5.39 -1.13
CA ILE A 34 7.70 4.48 -2.11
C ILE A 34 8.81 3.66 -1.44
N SER A 35 9.55 4.25 -0.50
CA SER A 35 10.60 3.55 0.26
C SER A 35 10.07 2.44 1.18
N LEU A 36 8.75 2.38 1.43
CA LEU A 36 8.10 1.29 2.17
C LEU A 36 7.67 0.13 1.27
N LEU A 37 7.75 0.27 -0.05
CA LEU A 37 7.25 -0.71 -1.00
C LEU A 37 8.28 -1.85 -1.21
N PRO A 38 7.83 -3.10 -1.47
CA PRO A 38 6.43 -3.53 -1.55
C PRO A 38 5.75 -3.60 -0.19
N LEU A 39 4.49 -3.16 -0.13
CA LEU A 39 3.71 -3.04 1.11
C LEU A 39 2.35 -3.70 0.95
N ASN A 40 1.93 -4.51 1.91
CA ASN A 40 0.56 -5.06 1.96
C ASN A 40 -0.17 -4.51 3.17
N LEU A 41 -1.30 -3.86 2.94
CA LEU A 41 -2.13 -3.27 3.99
C LEU A 41 -3.50 -3.94 4.03
N ARG A 42 -3.94 -4.26 5.24
CA ARG A 42 -5.31 -4.71 5.52
C ARG A 42 -6.16 -3.48 5.80
N MET A 43 -6.82 -2.96 4.77
CA MET A 43 -7.56 -1.70 4.80
C MET A 43 -9.02 -1.94 5.18
N SER A 44 -9.53 -1.14 6.11
CA SER A 44 -10.92 -1.21 6.58
C SER A 44 -11.78 -0.19 5.86
N ASP A 45 -13.06 -0.52 5.68
CA ASP A 45 -14.06 0.39 5.16
C ASP A 45 -14.45 1.44 6.20
N LEU A 46 -14.52 2.69 5.79
CA LEU A 46 -15.14 3.75 6.55
C LEU A 46 -16.23 4.39 5.70
N ASN A 47 -17.43 4.54 6.29
CA ASN A 47 -18.59 5.20 5.71
C ASN A 47 -19.04 4.74 4.31
N GLY A 48 -18.52 3.62 3.78
CA GLY A 48 -18.85 3.13 2.45
C GLY A 48 -18.30 3.97 1.30
N ASN A 49 -17.35 4.88 1.53
CA ASN A 49 -16.73 5.74 0.50
C ASN A 49 -15.19 5.68 0.47
N GLU A 50 -14.56 5.15 1.51
CA GLU A 50 -13.10 5.10 1.64
C GLU A 50 -12.59 3.81 2.28
N LYS A 51 -11.36 3.44 1.94
CA LYS A 51 -10.57 2.41 2.63
C LYS A 51 -9.44 3.08 3.37
N TYR A 52 -9.16 2.65 4.60
CA TYR A 52 -8.05 3.19 5.39
C TYR A 52 -7.24 2.12 6.11
N ALA A 53 -5.95 2.38 6.31
CA ALA A 53 -5.06 1.61 7.18
C ALA A 53 -3.94 2.48 7.73
N ASP A 54 -3.47 2.15 8.94
CA ASP A 54 -2.30 2.80 9.52
C ASP A 54 -1.01 2.14 9.03
N LEU A 55 -0.05 2.99 8.64
CA LEU A 55 1.33 2.62 8.38
C LEU A 55 2.06 2.35 9.72
N SER A 56 3.03 1.45 9.68
CA SER A 56 3.89 1.16 10.84
C SER A 56 4.80 2.32 11.22
N THR A 57 5.05 3.24 10.29
CA THR A 57 5.92 4.41 10.44
C THR A 57 5.16 5.68 10.05
N SER A 58 5.54 6.80 10.66
CA SER A 58 5.06 8.12 10.24
C SER A 58 5.83 8.62 9.02
N LEU A 59 5.12 9.22 8.07
CA LEU A 59 5.69 9.89 6.91
C LEU A 59 5.76 11.40 7.12
N PRO A 60 6.60 12.12 6.36
CA PRO A 60 6.49 13.57 6.20
C PRO A 60 5.09 13.96 5.74
N THR A 61 4.66 15.17 6.06
CA THR A 61 3.30 15.64 5.76
C THR A 61 3.32 17.06 5.25
N ALA A 62 2.49 17.36 4.26
CA ALA A 62 2.19 18.70 3.79
C ALA A 62 0.67 18.81 3.62
N PRO A 63 -0.10 18.82 4.73
CA PRO A 63 -1.53 18.70 4.68
C PRO A 63 -2.17 19.96 4.08
N THR A 64 -3.06 19.76 3.11
CA THR A 64 -3.85 20.82 2.48
C THR A 64 -5.34 20.44 2.52
N ASP A 65 -6.22 21.44 2.51
CA ASP A 65 -7.65 21.21 2.32
C ASP A 65 -7.92 21.00 0.82
N PRO A 66 -8.36 19.79 0.41
CA PRO A 66 -8.67 19.53 -0.99
C PRO A 66 -10.02 20.13 -1.42
N GLY A 67 -10.93 20.45 -0.48
CA GLY A 67 -12.32 20.85 -0.71
C GLY A 67 -13.22 19.75 -1.30
N SER A 68 -12.75 19.06 -2.35
CA SER A 68 -13.41 17.92 -2.97
C SER A 68 -12.41 16.79 -3.19
N ILE A 69 -12.81 15.60 -2.75
CA ILE A 69 -12.13 14.34 -2.97
C ILE A 69 -12.83 13.59 -4.10
N ARG A 70 -12.03 12.97 -4.96
CA ARG A 70 -12.50 12.16 -6.07
C ARG A 70 -12.23 10.68 -5.83
N ALA A 71 -13.10 9.84 -6.36
CA ALA A 71 -12.81 8.42 -6.48
C ALA A 71 -11.44 8.23 -7.16
N GLY A 72 -10.62 7.35 -6.61
CA GLY A 72 -9.24 7.13 -7.02
C GLY A 72 -8.21 7.95 -6.26
N ASP A 73 -8.59 8.94 -5.45
CA ASP A 73 -7.63 9.70 -4.67
C ASP A 73 -6.95 8.82 -3.60
N LEU A 74 -5.61 8.82 -3.61
CA LEU A 74 -4.77 8.20 -2.59
C LEU A 74 -4.11 9.30 -1.74
N MET A 75 -4.40 9.30 -0.45
CA MET A 75 -4.00 10.37 0.44
C MET A 75 -3.50 9.85 1.79
N LEU A 76 -2.71 10.68 2.48
CA LEU A 76 -2.30 10.47 3.86
C LEU A 76 -3.09 11.41 4.77
N TYR A 77 -3.78 10.84 5.74
CA TYR A 77 -4.39 11.55 6.86
C TYR A 77 -3.44 11.56 8.06
N ASN A 78 -3.29 12.74 8.66
CA ASN A 78 -2.21 13.03 9.61
C ASN A 78 -0.86 12.61 9.01
N SER A 79 -0.11 11.74 9.70
CA SER A 79 1.22 11.27 9.27
C SER A 79 1.31 9.76 9.06
N ARG A 80 0.24 9.00 9.29
CA ARG A 80 0.28 7.52 9.32
C ARG A 80 -0.87 6.84 8.62
N THR A 81 -2.03 7.46 8.51
CA THR A 81 -3.22 6.78 8.03
C THR A 81 -3.32 6.95 6.52
N LEU A 82 -3.08 5.88 5.78
CA LEU A 82 -3.26 5.85 4.34
C LEU A 82 -4.75 5.69 4.03
N VAL A 83 -5.27 6.52 3.13
CA VAL A 83 -6.67 6.54 2.74
C VAL A 83 -6.78 6.42 1.22
N LEU A 84 -7.54 5.42 0.75
CA LEU A 84 -7.90 5.21 -0.64
C LEU A 84 -9.40 5.50 -0.80
N TRP A 85 -9.72 6.55 -1.54
CA TRP A 85 -11.08 6.93 -1.85
C TRP A 85 -11.57 6.20 -3.09
N TYR A 86 -12.75 5.59 -3.02
CA TYR A 86 -13.38 4.93 -4.17
C TYR A 86 -14.74 5.53 -4.52
N GLU A 87 -15.20 6.52 -3.76
CA GLU A 87 -16.34 7.38 -4.06
C GLU A 87 -15.93 8.86 -3.94
N ASN A 88 -16.70 9.75 -4.56
CA ASN A 88 -16.50 11.20 -4.41
C ASN A 88 -16.99 11.67 -3.03
N TYR A 89 -16.28 12.62 -2.44
CA TYR A 89 -16.64 13.17 -1.13
C TYR A 89 -16.25 14.64 -1.01
N SER A 90 -17.00 15.41 -0.22
CA SER A 90 -16.68 16.80 0.11
C SER A 90 -16.27 16.88 1.57
N THR A 91 -15.18 17.58 1.84
CA THR A 91 -14.58 17.64 3.17
C THR A 91 -13.91 18.98 3.40
N THR A 92 -13.79 19.35 4.68
CA THR A 92 -12.94 20.46 5.15
C THR A 92 -11.70 19.95 5.88
N TYR A 93 -11.52 18.63 5.95
CA TYR A 93 -10.34 18.03 6.55
C TYR A 93 -9.14 18.15 5.63
N THR A 94 -7.97 18.27 6.24
CA THR A 94 -6.72 18.39 5.51
C THR A 94 -6.05 17.03 5.31
N TYR A 95 -5.49 16.82 4.13
CA TYR A 95 -4.78 15.61 3.75
C TYR A 95 -3.48 15.94 3.03
N THR A 96 -2.51 15.04 3.07
CA THR A 96 -1.36 15.11 2.17
C THR A 96 -1.61 14.19 0.98
N ARG A 97 -1.74 14.75 -0.23
CA ARG A 97 -2.00 13.96 -1.44
C ARG A 97 -0.76 13.14 -1.83
N ILE A 98 -0.95 11.85 -2.09
CA ILE A 98 0.10 10.93 -2.55
C ILE A 98 -0.03 10.72 -4.05
N GLY A 99 -1.24 10.41 -4.52
CA GLY A 99 -1.48 10.06 -5.91
C GLY A 99 -2.94 9.90 -6.25
N THR A 100 -3.19 9.48 -7.48
CA THR A 100 -4.54 9.24 -8.00
C THR A 100 -4.52 7.99 -8.89
N ILE A 101 -5.46 7.08 -8.64
CA ILE A 101 -5.71 5.91 -9.48
C ILE A 101 -6.21 6.38 -10.85
N GLU A 102 -5.63 5.84 -11.91
CA GLU A 102 -5.91 6.26 -13.29
C GLU A 102 -7.24 5.68 -13.81
N ASP A 103 -7.46 4.37 -13.62
CA ASP A 103 -8.71 3.70 -13.98
C ASP A 103 -9.57 3.45 -12.74
N VAL A 104 -10.48 4.39 -12.48
CA VAL A 104 -11.37 4.35 -11.32
C VAL A 104 -12.65 3.56 -11.57
N GLY A 105 -12.98 3.22 -12.82
CA GLY A 105 -14.30 2.70 -13.21
C GLY A 105 -14.63 1.34 -12.56
N SER A 106 -13.59 0.55 -12.25
CA SER A 106 -13.72 -0.74 -11.59
C SER A 106 -13.26 -0.74 -10.12
N LEU A 107 -12.80 0.40 -9.60
CA LEU A 107 -12.19 0.50 -8.27
C LEU A 107 -13.17 0.15 -7.15
N ALA A 108 -14.36 0.78 -7.14
CA ALA A 108 -15.39 0.55 -6.13
C ALA A 108 -15.83 -0.93 -6.07
N ALA A 109 -15.95 -1.58 -7.22
CA ALA A 109 -16.28 -3.01 -7.32
C ALA A 109 -15.14 -3.90 -6.81
N ALA A 110 -13.88 -3.53 -7.09
CA ALA A 110 -12.71 -4.30 -6.66
C ALA A 110 -12.46 -4.23 -5.15
N VAL A 111 -12.63 -3.06 -4.53
CA VAL A 111 -12.46 -2.90 -3.08
C VAL A 111 -13.62 -3.50 -2.29
N GLY A 112 -14.83 -3.51 -2.87
CA GLY A 112 -16.03 -4.03 -2.25
C GLY A 112 -16.38 -3.37 -0.91
N GLY A 113 -17.30 -3.98 -0.16
CA GLY A 113 -17.65 -3.56 1.19
C GLY A 113 -16.76 -4.21 2.26
N GLY A 114 -16.51 -3.49 3.35
CA GLY A 114 -15.76 -4.01 4.49
C GLY A 114 -14.25 -4.06 4.25
N GLN A 115 -13.58 -4.99 4.94
CA GLN A 115 -12.13 -5.02 5.01
C GLN A 115 -11.50 -5.82 3.86
N ILE A 116 -10.43 -5.29 3.28
CA ILE A 116 -9.75 -5.87 2.11
C ILE A 116 -8.23 -5.75 2.25
N ASN A 117 -7.48 -6.67 1.64
CA ASN A 117 -6.03 -6.53 1.52
C ASN A 117 -5.70 -5.80 0.22
N VAL A 118 -4.88 -4.77 0.32
CA VAL A 118 -4.36 -3.99 -0.81
C VAL A 118 -2.83 -4.08 -0.80
N GLY A 119 -2.28 -4.60 -1.89
CA GLY A 119 -0.83 -4.61 -2.13
C GLY A 119 -0.42 -3.35 -2.88
N PHE A 120 0.70 -2.76 -2.50
CA PHE A 120 1.31 -1.60 -3.14
C PHE A 120 2.72 -1.97 -3.58
N ALA A 121 3.07 -1.66 -4.83
CA ALA A 121 4.39 -1.90 -5.39
C ALA A 121 4.72 -0.84 -6.44
N THR A 122 6.00 -0.64 -6.72
CA THR A 122 6.39 0.06 -7.95
C THR A 122 6.38 -0.93 -9.12
N ASP A 123 5.97 -0.46 -10.31
CA ASP A 123 6.20 -1.20 -11.54
C ASP A 123 7.71 -1.32 -11.71
N GLY A 124 8.23 -2.51 -11.43
CA GLY A 124 9.66 -2.76 -11.47
C GLY A 124 10.15 -2.55 -12.89
N GLY A 125 10.78 -1.41 -13.17
CA GLY A 125 11.91 -1.42 -14.09
C GLY A 125 12.87 -2.46 -13.54
N SER A 126 12.95 -3.62 -14.20
CA SER A 126 13.76 -4.75 -13.78
C SER A 126 15.21 -4.32 -13.62
N GLU A 127 15.63 -3.96 -12.40
CA GLU A 127 17.02 -4.08 -12.02
C GLU A 127 17.22 -5.46 -11.42
N ALA A 128 18.12 -6.17 -12.07
CA ALA A 128 18.48 -7.54 -11.79
C ALA A 128 18.71 -7.76 -10.30
N SER A 129 18.09 -8.84 -9.79
CA SER A 129 18.72 -9.68 -8.77
C SER A 129 20.23 -9.71 -9.02
N PRO A 130 21.13 -9.48 -8.05
CA PRO A 130 22.54 -9.68 -8.29
C PRO A 130 22.72 -11.08 -8.85
N THR A 131 23.18 -11.12 -10.10
CA THR A 131 23.57 -12.33 -10.81
C THR A 131 24.59 -13.04 -9.93
N VAL A 132 24.14 -14.11 -9.27
CA VAL A 132 25.05 -15.16 -8.80
C VAL A 132 25.68 -15.72 -10.07
N THR A 133 26.88 -15.24 -10.40
CA THR A 133 27.72 -15.77 -11.47
C THR A 133 27.95 -17.26 -11.22
N GLY A 134 27.46 -18.07 -12.15
CA GLY A 134 27.41 -19.53 -12.04
C GLY A 134 28.77 -20.20 -11.93
N ALA A 135 28.80 -21.21 -11.04
CA ALA A 135 29.35 -22.55 -11.17
C ALA A 135 30.72 -22.78 -11.84
N ILE A 136 31.63 -23.43 -11.11
CA ILE A 136 32.31 -24.63 -11.63
C ILE A 136 32.29 -25.78 -10.61
N THR A 137 32.04 -26.95 -11.18
CA THR A 137 31.71 -28.26 -10.66
C THR A 137 32.92 -29.04 -10.12
N SER A 138 32.74 -29.85 -9.06
CA SER A 138 33.00 -31.32 -9.07
C SER A 138 32.91 -31.96 -7.67
N ALA A 139 31.93 -32.85 -7.46
CA ALA A 139 32.05 -34.07 -6.64
C ALA A 139 30.80 -34.97 -6.80
N PRO A 140 30.94 -36.32 -6.85
CA PRO A 140 29.85 -37.26 -7.16
C PRO A 140 28.97 -37.62 -5.94
N PRO A 141 27.83 -38.31 -6.10
CA PRO A 141 26.82 -38.39 -5.05
C PRO A 141 27.20 -39.43 -3.98
N SER A 142 27.04 -39.07 -2.71
CA SER A 142 27.11 -40.00 -1.58
C SER A 142 25.76 -40.08 -0.87
N ASN A 143 25.28 -41.31 -0.81
CA ASN A 143 24.09 -41.82 -0.15
C ASN A 143 24.15 -41.61 1.37
N ASN A 144 23.04 -41.22 2.02
CA ASN A 144 22.47 -41.99 3.14
C ASN A 144 21.32 -41.26 3.84
N GLN A 145 20.36 -42.09 4.24
CA GLN A 145 19.17 -41.74 4.98
C GLN A 145 19.45 -41.21 6.39
N ALA A 146 18.56 -40.35 6.89
CA ALA A 146 18.14 -40.37 8.28
C ALA A 146 16.81 -39.60 8.46
N SER A 147 15.77 -40.36 8.78
CA SER A 147 14.49 -39.91 9.32
C SER A 147 14.69 -39.08 10.59
N ARG A 148 13.86 -38.06 10.83
CA ARG A 148 13.28 -37.79 12.15
C ARG A 148 12.18 -36.72 12.17
N VAL A 149 11.09 -37.12 12.80
CA VAL A 149 9.87 -36.39 13.16
C VAL A 149 10.19 -35.26 14.15
N GLY A 150 9.52 -34.11 14.01
CA GLY A 150 9.54 -33.00 14.97
C GLY A 150 8.21 -32.25 14.97
N VAL A 151 7.52 -32.34 16.10
CA VAL A 151 6.12 -31.99 16.40
C VAL A 151 5.83 -30.48 16.56
N SER A 152 4.59 -30.11 16.22
CA SER A 152 3.66 -29.14 16.86
C SER A 152 4.21 -28.01 17.74
N SER A 153 3.73 -26.78 17.47
CA SER A 153 3.33 -25.85 18.55
C SER A 153 2.35 -24.79 18.05
N TYR A 154 1.13 -24.84 18.60
CA TYR A 154 0.15 -23.75 18.64
C TYR A 154 0.58 -22.63 19.63
N SER A 155 -0.07 -21.47 19.51
CA SER A 155 -0.12 -20.34 20.48
C SER A 155 1.02 -19.31 20.31
N ARG A 156 0.75 -18.00 20.20
CA ARG A 156 0.02 -17.18 21.18
C ARG A 156 -0.82 -16.05 20.55
N LYS A 157 -2.01 -15.85 21.12
CA LYS A 157 -2.80 -14.62 21.06
C LYS A 157 -2.00 -13.46 21.68
N VAL A 158 -2.00 -12.30 21.02
CA VAL A 158 -1.73 -10.98 21.64
C VAL A 158 -2.75 -10.03 21.00
N LEU A 159 -3.92 -9.92 21.62
CA LEU A 159 -4.36 -8.79 22.44
C LEU A 159 -4.61 -7.52 21.61
N TRP A 160 -5.88 -7.34 21.30
CA TRP A 160 -6.49 -6.10 20.81
C TRP A 160 -6.27 -4.96 21.81
N LEU A 161 -5.82 -3.79 21.37
CA LEU A 161 -6.26 -2.51 21.95
C LEU A 161 -5.97 -1.30 21.03
N THR A 162 -7.08 -0.71 20.57
CA THR A 162 -7.38 0.72 20.40
C THR A 162 -6.50 1.60 19.51
N SER A 163 -7.02 1.90 18.32
CA SER A 163 -7.17 3.29 17.84
C SER A 163 -8.55 3.44 17.21
N PHE A 164 -9.55 3.57 18.07
CA PHE A 164 -10.85 4.16 17.75
C PHE A 164 -10.72 5.65 18.09
N LEU A 165 -10.58 6.53 17.09
CA LEU A 165 -11.17 7.88 17.11
C LEU A 165 -10.93 8.60 15.77
N ALA A 166 -11.93 8.56 14.89
CA ALA A 166 -12.30 9.66 14.00
C ALA A 166 -13.66 9.28 13.38
N LEU A 167 -14.69 9.21 14.22
CA LEU A 167 -16.08 9.20 13.76
C LEU A 167 -16.73 10.51 14.21
N LEU A 168 -17.42 11.14 13.26
CA LEU A 168 -18.49 12.12 13.43
C LEU A 168 -18.09 13.55 13.83
N TYR A 169 -18.02 14.44 12.82
CA TYR A 169 -18.62 15.76 12.98
C TYR A 169 -19.29 16.19 11.67
N ALA A 170 -20.54 15.75 11.48
CA ALA A 170 -21.46 16.38 10.55
C ALA A 170 -22.83 16.44 11.23
N ILE A 171 -23.02 17.46 12.06
CA ILE A 171 -24.27 18.23 12.25
C ILE A 171 -23.85 19.60 12.82
N SER A 172 -24.28 20.64 12.12
CA SER A 172 -24.58 22.02 12.57
C SER A 172 -23.92 23.05 11.65
N HIS A 173 -24.62 23.48 10.60
CA HIS A 173 -25.48 24.68 10.57
C HIS A 173 -26.25 24.73 9.25
#